data_AF-A0A9E4H5X9-F1
#
_entry.id   AF-A0A9E4H5X9-F1
#
_cell.length_a   1.000
_cell.length_b   1.000
_cell.length_c   1.000
_cell.angle_alpha   90.00
_cell.angle_beta   90.00
_cell.angle_gamma   90.00
#
_symmetry.space_group_name_H-M   'P 1'
#
loop_
_entity.id
_entity.type
_entity.pdbx_description
1 polymer ?
#
loop_
_entity_poly.entity_id
_entity_poly.type
_entity_poly.pdbx_seq_one_letter_code
_entity_poly.pdbx_strand_id
1 'polypeptide(L)'
;MPMFKVAMAVGHPDGGELSPVEPEVDETAAHSVLPASFLAKLGISPRQKVEFTYIDGTAVQYGYGLARFSIDGEEWPCPVAFGPEDDYRLGSSALEIFNLEVDHAGETLRPAKRRSLGRRVQEPDPDVPQGAAAILQMFKELRESVPESAFDDWPTDLSRNFKHYLYGWPKEED
;
A
#
# COMPACT_ATOMS: atom_id res chain seq x y z
N MET A 1 -13.51 -12.72 -12.18
CA MET A 1 -13.65 -12.97 -10.73
C MET A 1 -15.13 -13.15 -10.45
N PRO A 2 -15.56 -14.13 -9.63
CA PRO A 2 -16.95 -14.15 -9.20
C PRO A 2 -17.25 -12.85 -8.44
N MET A 3 -18.22 -12.09 -8.95
CA MET A 3 -18.72 -10.89 -8.31
C MET A 3 -19.93 -11.30 -7.49
N PHE A 4 -19.86 -11.14 -6.18
CA PHE A 4 -21.00 -11.35 -5.30
C PHE A 4 -21.45 -10.01 -4.74
N LYS A 5 -22.70 -9.98 -4.28
CA LYS A 5 -23.30 -8.80 -3.69
C LYS A 5 -23.29 -8.90 -2.18
N VAL A 6 -23.13 -7.76 -1.51
CA VAL A 6 -23.19 -7.67 -0.06
C VAL A 6 -24.32 -6.75 0.35
N ALA A 7 -25.11 -7.14 1.35
CA ALA A 7 -26.09 -6.25 1.94
C ALA A 7 -25.40 -5.14 2.73
N MET A 8 -25.71 -3.90 2.40
CA MET A 8 -25.29 -2.74 3.19
C MET A 8 -26.40 -1.69 3.18
N ALA A 9 -26.24 -0.63 3.97
CA ALA A 9 -27.11 0.53 3.89
C ALA A 9 -26.28 1.81 3.73
N VAL A 10 -26.86 2.80 3.04
CA VAL A 10 -26.20 4.07 2.72
C VAL A 10 -27.08 5.22 3.20
N GLY A 11 -26.46 6.23 3.81
CA GLY A 11 -27.16 7.45 4.20
C GLY A 11 -26.28 8.68 4.13
N HIS A 12 -26.89 9.83 4.43
CA HIS A 12 -26.18 11.10 4.46
C HIS A 12 -25.06 11.07 5.52
N PRO A 13 -23.88 11.65 5.24
CA PRO A 13 -22.76 11.66 6.18
C PRO A 13 -23.08 12.35 7.52
N ASP A 14 -24.01 13.31 7.52
CA ASP A 14 -24.42 14.06 8.73
C ASP A 14 -25.56 13.38 9.52
N GLY A 15 -25.93 12.15 9.17
CA GLY A 15 -27.01 11.39 9.83
C GLY A 15 -28.30 11.30 9.01
N GLY A 16 -29.39 10.84 9.63
CA GLY A 16 -30.67 10.58 8.95
C GLY A 16 -30.92 9.10 8.66
N GLU A 17 -31.90 8.82 7.81
CA GLU A 17 -32.27 7.45 7.45
C GLU A 17 -31.19 6.79 6.57
N LEU A 18 -31.04 5.48 6.75
CA LEU A 18 -30.21 4.63 5.91
C LEU A 18 -31.11 3.92 4.89
N SER A 19 -30.69 3.91 3.63
CA SER A 19 -31.35 3.14 2.56
C SER A 19 -30.57 1.87 2.25
N PRO A 20 -31.22 0.68 2.27
CA PRO A 20 -30.56 -0.58 1.98
C PRO A 20 -30.18 -0.68 0.49
N VAL A 21 -29.04 -1.29 0.21
CA VAL A 21 -28.51 -1.55 -1.13
C VAL A 21 -27.70 -2.85 -1.13
N GLU A 22 -27.53 -3.44 -2.32
CA GLU A 22 -26.75 -4.66 -2.53
C GLU A 22 -25.69 -4.43 -3.63
N PRO A 23 -24.61 -3.68 -3.35
CA PRO A 23 -23.54 -3.48 -4.32
C PRO A 23 -22.77 -4.77 -4.62
N GLU A 24 -22.20 -4.82 -5.82
CA GLU A 24 -21.19 -5.81 -6.17
C GLU A 24 -19.86 -5.46 -5.50
N VAL A 25 -19.18 -6.45 -4.93
CA VAL A 25 -17.86 -6.26 -4.34
C VAL A 25 -16.81 -6.21 -5.45
N ASP A 26 -16.08 -5.09 -5.54
CA ASP A 26 -15.07 -4.86 -6.58
C ASP A 26 -13.75 -4.37 -5.95
N GLU A 27 -12.85 -5.32 -5.64
CA GLU A 27 -11.52 -5.02 -5.10
C GLU A 27 -10.61 -4.28 -6.09
N THR A 28 -10.96 -4.27 -7.38
CA THR A 28 -10.21 -3.55 -8.42
C THR A 28 -10.60 -2.06 -8.49
N ALA A 29 -11.76 -1.70 -7.93
CA ALA A 29 -12.17 -0.32 -7.76
C ALA A 29 -11.63 0.25 -6.44
N ALA A 30 -10.76 1.26 -6.51
CA ALA A 30 -10.26 1.93 -5.31
C ALA A 30 -11.40 2.57 -4.48
N HIS A 31 -12.43 3.10 -5.15
CA HIS A 31 -13.55 3.81 -4.54
C HIS A 31 -14.88 3.14 -4.88
N SER A 32 -15.82 3.17 -3.94
CA SER A 32 -17.18 2.74 -4.20
C SER A 32 -17.87 3.64 -5.21
N VAL A 33 -18.75 3.07 -6.01
CA VAL A 33 -19.58 3.77 -6.99
C VAL A 33 -21.03 3.50 -6.66
N LEU A 34 -21.83 4.56 -6.59
CA LEU A 34 -23.27 4.48 -6.42
C LEU A 34 -23.93 5.46 -7.39
N PRO A 35 -25.18 5.21 -7.82
CA PRO A 35 -25.87 6.12 -8.72
C PRO A 35 -25.96 7.53 -8.19
N ALA A 36 -25.70 8.50 -9.07
CA ALA A 36 -25.86 9.90 -8.73
C ALA A 36 -27.29 10.23 -8.25
N SER A 37 -28.32 9.64 -8.89
CA SER A 37 -29.71 9.86 -8.47
C SER A 37 -30.01 9.24 -7.10
N PHE A 38 -29.43 8.09 -6.79
CA PHE A 38 -29.58 7.42 -5.49
C PHE A 38 -28.99 8.28 -4.38
N LEU A 39 -27.75 8.73 -4.55
CA LEU A 39 -27.09 9.63 -3.59
C LEU A 39 -27.85 10.95 -3.41
N ALA A 40 -28.37 11.52 -4.50
CA ALA A 40 -29.17 12.75 -4.45
C ALA A 40 -30.48 12.57 -3.67
N LYS A 41 -31.15 11.41 -3.76
CA LYS A 41 -32.36 11.11 -2.96
C LYS A 41 -32.06 11.03 -1.47
N LEU A 42 -30.84 10.66 -1.10
CA LEU A 42 -30.35 10.70 0.29
C LEU A 42 -29.89 12.09 0.72
N GLY A 43 -30.05 13.12 -0.13
CA GLY A 43 -29.60 14.48 0.13
C GLY A 43 -28.10 14.68 -0.05
N ILE A 44 -27.37 13.68 -0.55
CA ILE A 44 -25.91 13.74 -0.67
C ILE A 44 -25.55 14.41 -2.00
N SER A 45 -24.80 15.51 -1.91
CA SER A 45 -24.28 16.23 -3.08
C SER A 45 -22.79 15.97 -3.26
N PRO A 46 -22.27 15.94 -4.51
CA PRO A 46 -20.84 15.77 -4.75
C PRO A 46 -20.08 16.97 -4.20
N ARG A 47 -18.92 16.71 -3.56
CA ARG A 47 -18.04 17.76 -3.03
C ARG A 47 -17.12 18.34 -4.09
N GLN A 48 -16.77 17.52 -5.08
CA GLN A 48 -15.91 17.87 -6.19
C GLN A 48 -16.22 16.98 -7.40
N LYS A 49 -15.63 17.30 -8.55
CA LYS A 49 -15.53 16.39 -9.69
C LYS A 49 -14.11 15.86 -9.77
N VAL A 50 -13.98 14.56 -10.02
CA VAL A 50 -12.69 13.87 -10.11
C VAL A 50 -12.67 13.06 -11.40
N GLU A 51 -11.51 13.04 -12.06
CA GLU A 51 -11.25 12.13 -13.16
C GLU A 51 -10.85 10.76 -12.61
N PHE A 52 -11.57 9.74 -13.03
CA PHE A 52 -11.30 8.34 -12.74
C PHE A 52 -10.87 7.63 -14.01
N THR A 53 -10.01 6.62 -13.86
CA THR A 53 -9.55 5.80 -14.98
C THR A 53 -10.01 4.36 -14.75
N TYR A 54 -10.75 3.81 -15.71
CA TYR A 54 -11.11 2.40 -15.72
C TYR A 54 -9.89 1.52 -16.03
N ILE A 55 -10.01 0.22 -15.77
CA ILE A 55 -8.91 -0.73 -15.97
C ILE A 55 -8.47 -0.85 -17.44
N ASP A 56 -9.34 -0.50 -18.39
CA ASP A 56 -9.04 -0.45 -19.82
C ASP A 56 -8.34 0.86 -20.25
N GLY A 57 -8.11 1.78 -19.32
CA GLY A 57 -7.51 3.10 -19.56
C GLY A 57 -8.51 4.20 -19.91
N THR A 58 -9.81 3.90 -20.00
CA THR A 58 -10.84 4.91 -20.29
C THR A 58 -10.96 5.89 -19.13
N ALA A 59 -10.85 7.19 -19.40
CA ALA A 59 -11.03 8.25 -18.41
C ALA A 59 -12.48 8.76 -18.37
N VAL A 60 -13.01 8.97 -17.17
CA VAL A 60 -14.35 9.53 -16.94
C VAL A 60 -14.34 10.57 -15.82
N GLN A 61 -15.25 11.53 -15.87
CA GLN A 61 -15.42 12.54 -14.82
C GLN A 61 -16.70 12.28 -14.03
N TYR A 62 -16.56 11.98 -12.74
CA TYR A 62 -17.68 11.80 -11.83
C TYR A 62 -17.65 12.78 -10.68
N GLY A 63 -18.83 13.05 -10.12
CA GLY A 63 -18.92 13.66 -8.80
C GLY A 63 -18.27 12.76 -7.76
N TYR A 64 -17.67 13.34 -6.73
CA TYR A 64 -17.01 12.59 -5.67
C TYR A 64 -17.29 13.25 -4.32
N GLY A 65 -17.60 12.44 -3.32
CA GLY A 65 -18.02 12.92 -2.01
C GLY A 65 -17.91 11.84 -0.94
N LEU A 66 -18.56 12.08 0.20
CA LEU A 66 -18.65 11.11 1.29
C LEU A 66 -20.11 10.69 1.47
N ALA A 67 -20.32 9.40 1.72
CA ALA A 67 -21.57 8.85 2.19
C ALA A 67 -21.31 8.02 3.46
N ARG A 68 -22.30 7.93 4.33
CA ARG A 68 -22.24 7.04 5.49
C ARG A 68 -22.67 5.65 5.04
N PHE A 69 -21.77 4.69 5.13
CA PHE A 69 -22.08 3.28 4.88
C PHE A 69 -22.36 2.58 6.19
N SER A 70 -23.24 1.58 6.15
CA SER A 70 -23.54 0.67 7.25
C SER A 70 -23.41 -0.75 6.76
N ILE A 71 -22.50 -1.52 7.35
CA ILE A 71 -22.24 -2.93 7.04
C ILE A 71 -22.21 -3.67 8.38
N ASP A 72 -23.04 -4.71 8.52
CA ASP A 72 -23.18 -5.49 9.75
C ASP A 72 -23.41 -4.65 11.02
N GLY A 73 -24.09 -3.50 10.88
CA GLY A 73 -24.42 -2.60 11.98
C GLY A 73 -23.30 -1.64 12.40
N GLU A 74 -22.09 -1.76 11.82
CA GLU A 74 -21.06 -0.73 11.94
C GLU A 74 -21.30 0.38 10.92
N GLU A 75 -21.03 1.63 11.29
CA GLU A 75 -21.22 2.78 10.40
C GLU A 75 -19.93 3.60 10.26
N TRP A 76 -19.52 3.87 9.02
CA TRP A 76 -18.36 4.71 8.72
C TRP A 76 -18.62 5.63 7.52
N PRO A 77 -18.08 6.86 7.52
CA PRO A 77 -18.05 7.69 6.33
C PRO A 77 -17.05 7.11 5.31
N CYS A 78 -17.51 6.86 4.10
CA CYS A 78 -16.70 6.33 3.01
C CYS A 78 -16.73 7.27 1.79
N PRO A 79 -15.60 7.38 1.05
CA PRO A 79 -15.59 8.04 -0.23
C PRO A 79 -16.45 7.30 -1.25
N VAL A 80 -17.20 8.06 -2.04
CA VAL A 80 -18.08 7.51 -3.09
C VAL A 80 -18.05 8.37 -4.35
N ALA A 81 -17.95 7.71 -5.50
CA ALA A 81 -18.14 8.32 -6.81
C ALA A 81 -19.62 8.27 -7.22
N PHE A 82 -20.10 9.37 -7.80
CA PHE A 82 -21.46 9.55 -8.28
C PHE A 82 -21.53 9.02 -9.71
N GLY A 83 -21.82 7.73 -9.85
CA GLY A 83 -21.74 6.99 -11.10
C GLY A 83 -23.08 6.83 -11.83
N PRO A 84 -23.10 5.96 -12.86
CA PRO A 84 -24.29 5.57 -13.62
C PRO A 84 -25.40 4.93 -12.75
N GLU A 85 -26.62 4.88 -13.29
CA GLU A 85 -27.82 4.43 -12.55
C GLU A 85 -27.83 2.95 -12.16
N ASP A 86 -27.07 2.13 -12.89
CA ASP A 86 -26.92 0.69 -12.71
C ASP A 86 -25.63 0.28 -12.01
N ASP A 87 -24.76 1.24 -11.67
CA ASP A 87 -23.45 0.97 -11.06
C ASP A 87 -23.52 1.09 -9.53
N TYR A 88 -23.66 -0.07 -8.87
CA TYR A 88 -23.53 -0.23 -7.43
C TYR A 88 -22.33 -1.11 -7.12
N ARG A 89 -21.21 -0.48 -6.76
CA ARG A 89 -19.96 -1.18 -6.43
C ARG A 89 -19.39 -0.76 -5.10
N LEU A 90 -18.92 -1.74 -4.34
CA LEU A 90 -18.18 -1.55 -3.10
C LEU A 90 -16.69 -1.68 -3.40
N GLY A 91 -15.97 -0.55 -3.34
CA GLY A 91 -14.55 -0.48 -3.64
C GLY A 91 -13.66 -0.84 -2.44
N SER A 92 -12.37 -1.06 -2.71
CA SER A 92 -11.38 -1.49 -1.71
C SER A 92 -11.21 -0.51 -0.54
N SER A 93 -11.28 0.81 -0.78
CA SER A 93 -11.19 1.80 0.31
C SER A 93 -12.31 1.64 1.36
N ALA A 94 -13.51 1.25 0.95
CA ALA A 94 -14.59 0.97 1.91
C ALA A 94 -14.30 -0.31 2.70
N LEU A 95 -13.83 -1.37 2.04
CA LEU A 95 -13.41 -2.61 2.72
C LEU A 95 -12.31 -2.32 3.75
N GLU A 96 -11.32 -1.49 3.41
CA GLU A 96 -10.25 -1.08 4.32
C GLU A 96 -10.76 -0.30 5.53
N ILE A 97 -11.67 0.67 5.33
CA ILE A 97 -12.27 1.47 6.41
C ILE A 97 -13.00 0.55 7.42
N PHE A 98 -13.77 -0.40 6.91
CA PHE A 98 -14.49 -1.38 7.73
C PHE A 98 -13.59 -2.51 8.26
N ASN A 99 -12.31 -2.56 7.86
CA ASN A 99 -11.40 -3.68 8.14
C ASN A 99 -12.02 -5.03 7.75
N LEU A 100 -12.46 -5.11 6.50
CA LEU A 100 -13.02 -6.30 5.87
C LEU A 100 -12.08 -6.82 4.79
N GLU A 101 -12.06 -8.13 4.60
CA GLU A 101 -11.39 -8.82 3.50
C GLU A 101 -12.42 -9.69 2.75
N VAL A 102 -12.19 -9.86 1.45
CA VAL A 102 -13.08 -10.66 0.60
C VAL A 102 -12.79 -12.15 0.78
N ASP A 103 -13.84 -12.94 0.99
CA ASP A 103 -13.81 -14.40 0.91
C ASP A 103 -14.50 -14.85 -0.39
N HIS A 104 -13.71 -15.08 -1.44
CA HIS A 104 -14.24 -15.54 -2.72
C HIS A 104 -14.84 -16.94 -2.69
N ALA A 105 -14.41 -17.79 -1.74
CA ALA A 105 -14.92 -19.16 -1.67
C ALA A 105 -16.30 -19.20 -1.02
N GLY A 106 -16.50 -18.35 -0.01
CA GLY A 106 -17.79 -18.18 0.67
C GLY A 106 -18.70 -17.12 0.05
N GLU A 107 -18.22 -16.37 -0.95
CA GLU A 107 -18.91 -15.21 -1.54
C GLU A 107 -19.41 -14.24 -0.45
N THR A 108 -18.51 -13.89 0.47
CA THR A 108 -18.84 -13.08 1.65
C THR A 108 -17.69 -12.15 2.04
N LEU A 109 -17.99 -11.21 2.94
CA LEU A 109 -16.99 -10.40 3.62
C LEU A 109 -16.69 -11.01 5.00
N ARG A 110 -15.43 -10.95 5.40
CA ARG A 110 -15.01 -11.36 6.75
C ARG A 110 -14.09 -10.30 7.36
N PRO A 111 -13.97 -10.24 8.69
CA PRO A 111 -13.03 -9.33 9.32
C PRO A 111 -11.61 -9.56 8.82
N ALA A 112 -10.97 -8.49 8.35
CA ALA A 112 -9.58 -8.53 7.97
C ALA A 112 -8.72 -8.85 9.20
N LYS A 113 -7.74 -9.73 9.02
CA LYS A 113 -6.95 -10.29 10.13
C LYS A 113 -6.15 -9.26 10.92
N ARG A 114 -5.93 -8.05 10.40
CA ARG A 114 -5.06 -7.06 11.04
C ARG A 114 -5.39 -5.61 10.65
N ARG A 115 -5.87 -4.80 11.60
CA ARG A 115 -5.74 -3.33 11.51
C ARG A 115 -4.30 -2.94 11.82
N SER A 116 -3.50 -2.73 10.78
CA SER A 116 -2.12 -2.31 10.97
C SER A 116 -2.04 -0.81 11.23
N LEU A 117 -1.34 -0.40 12.29
CA LEU A 117 -1.01 1.00 12.57
C LEU A 117 0.32 1.42 11.92
N GLY A 118 0.87 0.61 11.00
CA GLY A 118 2.24 0.75 10.52
C GLY A 118 3.27 0.32 11.58
N ARG A 119 4.51 0.80 11.45
CA ARG A 119 5.58 0.49 12.39
C ARG A 119 5.68 1.54 13.49
N ARG A 120 5.99 1.08 14.69
CA ARG A 120 6.89 1.84 15.56
C ARG A 120 8.32 1.51 15.14
N VAL A 121 8.99 2.49 14.56
CA VAL A 121 10.42 2.44 14.25
C VAL A 121 11.18 2.75 15.55
N GLN A 122 12.19 1.95 15.87
CA GLN A 122 13.14 2.23 16.95
C GLN A 122 14.20 3.19 16.41
N GLU A 123 14.51 4.28 17.11
CA GLU A 123 15.62 5.15 16.69
C GLU A 123 16.93 4.35 16.74
N PRO A 124 17.73 4.39 15.68
CA PRO A 124 19.06 3.81 15.73
C PRO A 124 19.92 4.61 16.73
N ASP A 125 20.77 3.93 17.48
CA ASP A 125 21.64 4.52 18.52
C ASP A 125 22.48 5.68 17.94
N PRO A 126 22.45 6.91 18.52
CA PRO A 126 23.18 8.06 18.01
C PRO A 126 24.69 7.88 18.04
N ASP A 127 25.19 7.03 18.93
CA ASP A 127 26.62 6.78 19.09
C ASP A 127 27.11 5.66 18.14
N VAL A 128 26.21 5.01 17.40
CA VAL A 128 26.54 4.04 16.36
C VAL A 128 26.48 4.73 15.00
N PRO A 129 27.62 4.93 14.31
CA PRO A 129 27.64 5.49 12.98
C PRO A 129 26.83 4.66 12.02
N GLN A 130 26.11 5.35 11.12
CA GLN A 130 25.20 4.75 10.15
C GLN A 130 25.66 5.01 8.73
N GLY A 131 25.22 4.17 7.80
CA GLY A 131 25.54 4.28 6.38
C GLY A 131 27.05 4.20 6.13
N ALA A 132 27.58 5.09 5.30
CA ALA A 132 29.00 5.09 4.93
C ALA A 132 29.95 5.27 6.12
N ALA A 133 29.53 5.99 7.17
CA ALA A 133 30.33 6.16 8.38
C ALA A 133 30.44 4.86 9.18
N ALA A 134 29.38 4.05 9.22
CA ALA A 134 29.41 2.70 9.81
C ALA A 134 30.42 1.81 9.11
N ILE A 135 30.39 1.85 7.77
CA ILE A 135 31.30 1.08 6.92
C ILE A 135 32.75 1.51 7.18
N LEU A 136 33.02 2.81 7.22
CA LEU A 136 34.37 3.35 7.46
C LEU A 136 34.89 3.07 8.87
N GLN A 137 34.03 3.17 9.89
CA GLN A 137 34.42 2.83 11.25
C GLN A 137 34.75 1.34 11.38
N MET A 138 33.95 0.46 10.78
CA MET A 138 34.22 -0.97 10.73
C MET A 138 35.59 -1.25 10.09
N PHE A 139 35.93 -0.57 8.98
CA PHE A 139 37.26 -0.68 8.36
C PHE A 139 38.38 -0.17 9.28
N LYS A 140 38.14 0.90 10.03
CA LYS A 140 39.12 1.48 10.95
C LYS A 140 39.41 0.58 12.13
N GLU A 141 38.37 0.03 12.77
CA GLU A 141 38.50 -0.92 13.88
C GLU A 141 39.18 -2.22 13.44
N LEU A 142 38.83 -2.72 12.24
CA LEU A 142 39.51 -3.87 11.63
C LEU A 142 41.00 -3.58 11.42
N ARG A 143 41.36 -2.37 10.97
CA ARG A 143 42.75 -1.97 10.80
C ARG A 143 43.51 -1.88 12.13
N GLU A 144 42.89 -1.36 13.18
CA GLU A 144 43.53 -1.19 14.49
C GLU A 144 43.70 -2.52 15.25
N SER A 145 42.85 -3.51 14.96
CA SER A 145 42.93 -4.86 15.56
C SER A 145 43.94 -5.80 14.90
N VAL A 146 44.50 -5.42 13.75
CA VAL A 146 45.55 -6.17 13.06
C VAL A 146 46.91 -5.54 13.39
N PRO A 147 47.94 -6.33 13.76
CA PRO A 147 49.28 -5.80 14.02
C PRO A 147 49.87 -5.14 12.76
N GLU A 148 50.58 -4.01 12.88
CA GLU A 148 51.19 -3.32 11.74
C GLU A 148 52.08 -4.25 10.89
N SER A 149 52.81 -5.16 11.52
CA SER A 149 53.66 -6.15 10.84
C SER A 149 52.89 -7.20 10.02
N ALA A 150 51.58 -7.36 10.24
CA ALA A 150 50.74 -8.26 9.46
C ALA A 150 50.19 -7.61 8.19
N PHE A 151 50.28 -6.27 8.06
CA PHE A 151 49.89 -5.57 6.83
C PHE A 151 50.95 -5.67 5.74
N ASP A 152 52.22 -5.81 6.11
CA ASP A 152 53.33 -5.99 5.17
C ASP A 152 53.23 -7.32 4.40
N ASP A 153 52.55 -8.32 4.98
CA ASP A 153 52.30 -9.63 4.38
C ASP A 153 50.90 -9.72 3.71
N TRP A 154 50.12 -8.63 3.70
CA TRP A 154 48.75 -8.66 3.19
C TRP A 154 48.72 -8.45 1.67
N PRO A 155 47.96 -9.27 0.90
CA PRO A 155 47.88 -9.08 -0.54
C PRO A 155 47.22 -7.73 -0.84
N THR A 156 47.88 -6.91 -1.66
CA THR A 156 47.36 -5.61 -2.09
C THR A 156 46.08 -5.71 -2.92
N ASP A 157 45.63 -6.92 -3.25
CA ASP A 157 44.43 -7.23 -4.03
C ASP A 157 43.44 -8.19 -3.33
N LEU A 158 43.61 -8.47 -2.03
CA LEU A 158 42.83 -9.45 -1.24
C LEU A 158 42.90 -10.91 -1.73
N SER A 159 43.76 -11.26 -2.68
CA SER A 159 43.95 -12.65 -3.13
C SER A 159 45.13 -13.30 -2.39
N ARG A 160 44.88 -14.37 -1.62
CA ARG A 160 45.99 -15.19 -1.08
C ARG A 160 46.71 -15.84 -2.25
N ASN A 161 47.96 -15.42 -2.47
CA ASN A 161 49.01 -16.06 -3.27
C ASN A 161 48.67 -17.47 -3.78
N PHE A 162 48.11 -17.53 -4.99
CA PHE A 162 48.51 -18.51 -5.97
C PHE A 162 48.91 -17.70 -7.20
N LYS A 163 50.03 -18.06 -7.81
CA LYS A 163 50.51 -17.50 -9.08
C LYS A 163 49.44 -17.66 -10.19
N HIS A 164 48.39 -16.86 -10.20
CA HIS A 164 47.37 -16.91 -11.25
C HIS A 164 46.68 -15.56 -11.45
N TYR A 165 47.05 -14.96 -12.58
CA TYR A 165 46.26 -14.14 -13.51
C TYR A 165 45.00 -13.46 -12.95
N LEU A 166 45.10 -12.15 -12.70
CA LEU A 166 44.01 -11.25 -13.06
C LEU A 166 44.49 -10.41 -14.25
N TYR A 167 43.91 -10.68 -15.42
CA TYR A 167 44.08 -9.92 -16.69
C TYR A 167 45.31 -10.20 -17.58
N GLY A 168 45.89 -11.40 -17.55
CA GLY A 168 46.51 -11.97 -18.77
C GLY A 168 47.73 -11.26 -19.38
N TRP A 169 48.36 -10.28 -18.71
CA TRP A 169 49.61 -9.68 -19.19
C TRP A 169 50.72 -9.84 -18.14
N PRO A 170 51.91 -10.36 -18.51
CA PRO A 170 53.07 -10.23 -17.65
C PRO A 170 53.45 -8.75 -17.51
N LYS A 171 53.88 -8.34 -16.31
CA LYS A 171 54.59 -7.07 -16.15
C LYS A 171 55.90 -7.19 -16.91
N GLU A 172 56.08 -6.40 -17.96
CA GLU A 172 57.40 -6.18 -18.55
C GLU A 172 58.24 -5.37 -17.55
N GLU A 173 59.45 -5.87 -17.27
CA GLU A 173 60.46 -5.21 -16.45
C GLU A 173 61.33 -4.36 -17.40
N ASP A 174 61.35 -3.04 -17.16
CA ASP A 174 62.44 -2.15 -17.58
C ASP A 174 63.41 -1.93 -16.40
#